data_AF-A0A099PAH8-F1
#
_entry.id   AF-A0A099PAH8-F1
#
_cell.length_a   1.000
_cell.length_b   1.000
_cell.length_c   1.000
_cell.angle_alpha   90.00
_cell.angle_beta   90.00
_cell.angle_gamma   90.00
#
_symmetry.space_group_name_H-M   'P 1'
#
loop_
_entity.id
_entity.type
_entity.pdbx_description
1 polymer ?
#
loop_
_entity_poly.entity_id
_entity_poly.type
_entity_poly.pdbx_seq_one_letter_code
_entity_poly.pdbx_strand_id
1 'polypeptide(L)'
;MTLPVPRLDNRTYDDLLAEALRRLPLHTPEYTNHNASDPGRAILEANAFLTETLLYQINRVPDQTHIAFLNLIGITARPAQPARADLAFVLKDLKRPGDPLQVDVPRGSQVAVDDPDLDDEVVFETDRSLRAVNAAVGLSLVPLGGSGSVWQPVTRFDNEGSKDTEWLHAFHPFGETEAVGRQFIFALVLRPKAEIATPEDRMPVGPLDLYVEAAQVFDTDTQGEVIEGPEMTIAGPLAALPGTPSPVHWEVYAGGESGPFTLDAKPGWVPLNLTLDETEAYAAVVS
;
A
#
# COMPACT_ATOMS: atom_id res chain seq x y z
N MET A 1 -20.94 -2.29 -1.06
CA MET A 1 -22.36 -2.38 -0.63
C MET A 1 -23.24 -2.32 -1.88
N THR A 2 -23.82 -3.44 -2.30
CA THR A 2 -24.79 -3.46 -3.40
C THR A 2 -26.12 -2.93 -2.87
N LEU A 3 -26.69 -1.89 -3.48
CA LEU A 3 -28.04 -1.44 -3.16
C LEU A 3 -29.01 -2.60 -3.48
N PRO A 4 -29.91 -2.99 -2.55
CA PRO A 4 -30.85 -4.08 -2.81
C PRO A 4 -31.80 -3.66 -3.93
N VAL A 5 -31.81 -4.44 -5.01
CA VAL A 5 -32.67 -4.18 -6.17
C VAL A 5 -34.12 -4.40 -5.76
N PRO A 6 -34.99 -3.38 -5.85
CA PRO A 6 -36.41 -3.55 -5.53
C PRO A 6 -37.06 -4.43 -6.60
N ARG A 7 -37.64 -5.56 -6.17
CA ARG A 7 -38.55 -6.34 -7.02
C ARG A 7 -39.89 -5.61 -7.07
N LEU A 8 -40.24 -5.07 -8.23
CA LEU A 8 -41.45 -4.28 -8.44
C LEU A 8 -42.72 -5.14 -8.38
N ASP A 9 -42.63 -6.39 -8.86
CA ASP A 9 -43.70 -7.39 -8.77
C ASP A 9 -43.07 -8.79 -8.69
N ASN A 10 -43.60 -9.66 -7.83
CA ASN A 10 -43.08 -11.00 -7.57
C ASN A 10 -44.08 -12.12 -7.92
N ARG A 11 -45.18 -11.80 -8.60
CA ARG A 11 -46.16 -12.81 -9.02
C ARG A 11 -45.55 -13.81 -9.99
N THR A 12 -45.71 -15.08 -9.66
CA THR A 12 -45.30 -16.21 -10.50
C THR A 12 -46.39 -16.60 -11.49
N TYR A 13 -46.07 -17.45 -12.45
CA TYR A 13 -47.04 -18.08 -13.34
C TYR A 13 -48.26 -18.63 -12.59
N ASP A 14 -48.04 -19.37 -11.50
CA ASP A 14 -49.10 -20.01 -10.72
C ASP A 14 -50.01 -18.98 -10.05
N ASP A 15 -49.42 -17.90 -9.52
CA ASP A 15 -50.18 -16.79 -8.91
C ASP A 15 -51.08 -16.10 -9.93
N LEU A 16 -50.54 -15.82 -11.11
CA LEU A 16 -51.25 -15.17 -12.22
C LEU A 16 -52.38 -16.04 -12.75
N LEU A 17 -52.13 -17.35 -12.88
CA LEU A 17 -53.11 -18.31 -13.37
C LEU A 17 -54.25 -18.54 -12.36
N ALA A 18 -53.91 -18.63 -11.07
CA ALA A 18 -54.88 -18.75 -9.99
C ALA A 18 -55.74 -17.48 -9.87
N GLU A 19 -55.14 -16.31 -10.01
CA GLU A 19 -55.85 -15.04 -10.01
C GLU A 19 -56.81 -14.92 -11.21
N ALA A 20 -56.37 -15.30 -12.41
CA ALA A 20 -57.21 -15.30 -13.60
C ALA A 20 -58.43 -16.21 -13.43
N LEU A 21 -58.23 -17.44 -12.94
CA LEU A 21 -59.32 -18.38 -12.65
C LEU A 21 -60.35 -17.83 -11.67
N ARG A 22 -59.90 -17.17 -10.59
CA ARG A 22 -60.80 -16.58 -9.59
C ARG A 22 -61.69 -15.47 -10.19
N ARG A 23 -61.23 -14.81 -11.25
CA ARG A 23 -61.94 -13.70 -11.91
C ARG A 23 -62.92 -14.17 -13.00
N LEU A 24 -62.76 -15.39 -13.54
CA LEU A 24 -63.61 -15.90 -14.62
C LEU A 24 -65.13 -15.87 -14.30
N PRO A 25 -65.61 -16.29 -13.12
CA PRO A 25 -67.05 -16.30 -12.85
C PRO A 25 -67.69 -14.91 -12.87
N LEU A 26 -66.89 -13.86 -12.61
CA LEU A 26 -67.36 -12.48 -12.61
C LEU A 26 -67.41 -11.87 -14.01
N HIS A 27 -66.44 -12.23 -14.87
CA HIS A 27 -66.26 -11.58 -16.17
C HIS A 27 -66.80 -12.39 -17.35
N THR A 28 -66.83 -13.71 -17.24
CA THR A 28 -67.25 -14.64 -18.30
C THR A 28 -68.10 -15.77 -17.69
N PRO A 29 -69.29 -15.47 -17.13
CA PRO A 29 -70.15 -16.48 -16.50
C PRO A 29 -70.62 -17.58 -17.47
N GLU A 30 -70.60 -17.32 -18.78
CA GLU A 30 -70.91 -18.28 -19.84
C GLU A 30 -69.83 -19.35 -20.03
N TYR A 31 -68.60 -19.10 -19.58
CA TYR A 31 -67.49 -20.03 -19.66
C TYR A 31 -67.46 -20.91 -18.41
N THR A 32 -67.87 -22.18 -18.54
CA THR A 32 -68.09 -23.10 -17.41
C THR A 32 -67.11 -24.27 -17.34
N ASN A 33 -66.38 -24.54 -18.42
CA ASN A 33 -65.40 -25.62 -18.50
C ASN A 33 -63.97 -25.09 -18.28
N HIS A 34 -63.42 -25.27 -17.08
CA HIS A 34 -62.08 -24.77 -16.72
C HIS A 34 -61.01 -25.88 -16.67
N ASN A 35 -61.27 -27.02 -17.30
CA ASN A 35 -60.33 -28.15 -17.31
C ASN A 35 -59.03 -27.80 -18.06
N ALA A 36 -57.91 -28.41 -17.66
CA ALA A 36 -56.59 -28.21 -18.30
C ALA A 36 -56.58 -28.54 -19.80
N SER A 37 -57.46 -29.44 -20.25
CA SER A 37 -57.59 -29.83 -21.67
C SER A 37 -58.44 -28.85 -22.48
N ASP A 38 -59.03 -27.84 -21.86
CA ASP A 38 -59.88 -26.86 -22.54
C ASP A 38 -59.01 -25.82 -23.28
N PRO A 39 -59.33 -25.47 -24.54
CA PRO A 39 -58.55 -24.47 -25.28
C PRO A 39 -58.59 -23.07 -24.62
N GLY A 40 -59.67 -22.71 -23.93
CA GLY A 40 -59.75 -21.44 -23.18
C GLY A 40 -58.78 -21.42 -22.01
N ARG A 41 -58.59 -22.57 -21.35
CA ARG A 41 -57.61 -22.74 -20.27
C ARG A 41 -56.18 -22.60 -20.80
N ALA A 42 -55.87 -23.19 -21.95
CA ALA A 42 -54.56 -23.05 -22.59
C ALA A 42 -54.21 -21.60 -22.95
N ILE A 43 -55.18 -20.77 -23.35
CA ILE A 43 -54.98 -19.34 -23.61
C ILE A 43 -54.63 -18.59 -22.32
N LEU A 44 -55.30 -18.90 -21.20
CA LEU A 44 -54.98 -18.30 -19.90
C LEU A 44 -53.58 -18.69 -19.42
N GLU A 45 -53.20 -19.94 -19.60
CA GLU A 45 -51.86 -20.45 -19.30
C GLU A 45 -50.80 -19.73 -20.14
N ALA A 46 -51.00 -19.63 -21.47
CA ALA A 46 -50.10 -18.87 -22.33
C ALA A 46 -49.98 -17.40 -21.91
N ASN A 47 -51.09 -16.76 -21.53
CA ASN A 47 -51.07 -15.36 -21.10
C ASN A 47 -50.39 -15.18 -19.72
N ALA A 48 -50.55 -16.12 -18.79
CA ALA A 48 -49.84 -16.12 -17.52
C ALA A 48 -48.32 -16.22 -17.74
N PHE A 49 -47.87 -17.11 -18.63
CA PHE A 49 -46.46 -17.24 -19.00
C PHE A 49 -45.88 -15.97 -19.64
N LEU A 50 -46.60 -15.37 -20.59
CA LEU A 50 -46.18 -14.10 -21.21
C LEU A 50 -46.09 -12.97 -20.17
N THR A 51 -47.05 -12.92 -19.24
CA THR A 51 -47.07 -11.90 -18.19
C THR A 51 -45.92 -12.07 -17.22
N GLU A 52 -45.64 -13.29 -16.76
CA GLU A 52 -44.47 -13.56 -15.90
C GLU A 52 -43.15 -13.16 -16.60
N THR A 53 -43.04 -13.42 -17.90
CA THR A 53 -41.87 -13.00 -18.70
C THR A 53 -41.73 -11.46 -18.74
N LEU A 54 -42.85 -10.73 -18.86
CA LEU A 54 -42.84 -9.26 -18.79
C LEU A 54 -42.48 -8.75 -17.39
N LEU A 55 -43.01 -9.37 -16.33
CA LEU A 55 -42.65 -9.02 -14.95
C LEU A 55 -41.16 -9.24 -14.69
N TYR A 56 -40.58 -10.32 -15.22
CA TYR A 56 -39.13 -10.55 -15.18
C TYR A 56 -38.34 -9.42 -15.85
N GLN A 57 -38.76 -8.96 -17.04
CA GLN A 57 -38.09 -7.85 -17.73
C GLN A 57 -38.20 -6.54 -16.96
N ILE A 58 -39.39 -6.20 -16.45
CA ILE A 58 -39.64 -4.99 -15.66
C ILE A 58 -38.77 -4.98 -14.39
N ASN A 59 -38.60 -6.12 -13.72
CA ASN A 59 -37.73 -6.24 -12.55
C ASN A 59 -36.24 -6.03 -12.85
N ARG A 60 -35.81 -6.00 -14.12
CA ARG A 60 -34.42 -5.71 -14.54
C ARG A 60 -34.21 -4.27 -15.03
N VAL A 61 -35.29 -3.53 -15.30
CA VAL A 61 -35.24 -2.10 -15.66
C VAL A 61 -34.56 -1.23 -14.57
N PRO A 62 -34.75 -1.47 -13.25
CA PRO A 62 -34.09 -0.69 -12.22
C PRO A 62 -32.56 -0.65 -12.37
N ASP A 63 -31.92 -1.76 -12.74
CA ASP A 63 -30.46 -1.84 -12.84
C ASP A 63 -29.91 -1.00 -13.99
N GLN A 64 -30.54 -1.10 -15.17
CA GLN A 64 -30.16 -0.31 -16.35
C GLN A 64 -30.43 1.17 -16.14
N THR A 65 -31.55 1.50 -15.51
CA THR A 65 -31.92 2.88 -15.20
C THR A 65 -30.97 3.47 -14.15
N HIS A 66 -30.52 2.68 -13.18
CA HIS A 66 -29.53 3.11 -12.19
C HIS A 66 -28.20 3.49 -12.84
N ILE A 67 -27.66 2.65 -13.74
CA ILE A 67 -26.44 2.96 -14.51
C ILE A 67 -26.65 4.20 -15.38
N ALA A 68 -27.81 4.31 -16.04
CA ALA A 68 -28.14 5.48 -16.86
C ALA A 68 -28.23 6.77 -16.03
N PHE A 69 -28.78 6.73 -14.82
CA PHE A 69 -28.82 7.87 -13.90
C PHE A 69 -27.42 8.24 -13.40
N LEU A 70 -26.59 7.26 -13.03
CA LEU A 70 -25.19 7.50 -12.65
C LEU A 70 -24.43 8.21 -13.78
N ASN A 71 -24.59 7.73 -15.02
CA ASN A 71 -24.00 8.36 -16.19
C ASN A 71 -24.54 9.79 -16.43
N LEU A 72 -25.85 10.03 -16.20
CA LEU A 72 -26.48 11.35 -16.37
C LEU A 72 -25.91 12.40 -15.39
N ILE A 73 -25.61 11.99 -14.15
CA ILE A 73 -24.98 12.86 -13.15
C ILE A 73 -23.44 12.89 -13.26
N GLY A 74 -22.88 12.29 -14.31
CA GLY A 74 -21.45 12.30 -14.61
C GLY A 74 -20.60 11.34 -13.77
N ILE A 75 -21.23 10.40 -13.05
CA ILE A 75 -20.51 9.37 -12.29
C ILE A 75 -20.22 8.21 -13.24
N THR A 76 -18.94 8.06 -13.59
CA THR A 76 -18.44 6.93 -14.37
C THR A 76 -17.67 5.96 -13.47
N ALA A 77 -17.64 4.68 -13.84
CA ALA A 77 -16.75 3.72 -13.21
C ALA A 77 -15.30 4.22 -13.33
N ARG A 78 -14.55 4.16 -12.22
CA ARG A 78 -13.13 4.52 -12.24
C ARG A 78 -12.39 3.48 -13.08
N PRO A 79 -11.48 3.90 -13.98
CA PRO A 79 -10.65 2.96 -14.70
C PRO A 79 -9.77 2.18 -13.71
N ALA A 80 -9.34 0.98 -14.11
CA ALA A 80 -8.31 0.26 -13.38
C ALA A 80 -7.06 1.14 -13.25
N GLN A 81 -6.53 1.26 -12.04
CA GLN A 81 -5.30 1.99 -11.78
C GLN A 81 -4.13 1.00 -11.73
N PRO A 82 -2.97 1.35 -12.30
CA PRO A 82 -1.79 0.50 -12.22
C PRO A 82 -1.36 0.32 -10.77
N ALA A 83 -1.06 -0.92 -10.39
CA ALA A 83 -0.45 -1.22 -9.10
C ALA A 83 0.95 -0.58 -9.02
N ARG A 84 1.38 -0.20 -7.82
CA ARG A 84 2.71 0.33 -7.53
C ARG A 84 3.30 -0.46 -6.36
N ALA A 85 4.60 -0.70 -6.41
CA ALA A 85 5.34 -1.38 -5.37
C ALA A 85 6.72 -0.74 -5.24
N ASP A 86 7.23 -0.69 -4.02
CA ASP A 86 8.58 -0.23 -3.75
C ASP A 86 9.57 -1.39 -3.86
N LEU A 87 10.74 -1.14 -4.45
CA LEU A 87 11.75 -2.17 -4.72
C LEU A 87 13.13 -1.68 -4.29
N ALA A 88 13.87 -2.55 -3.61
CA ALA A 88 15.27 -2.33 -3.23
C ALA A 88 16.22 -3.18 -4.09
N PHE A 89 17.12 -2.53 -4.83
CA PHE A 89 18.16 -3.21 -5.61
C PHE A 89 19.42 -3.43 -4.76
N VAL A 90 19.68 -4.68 -4.39
CA VAL A 90 20.88 -5.06 -3.61
C VAL A 90 21.95 -5.66 -4.51
N LEU A 91 23.15 -5.08 -4.49
CA LEU A 91 24.29 -5.57 -5.28
C LEU A 91 25.00 -6.72 -4.53
N LYS A 92 24.91 -7.95 -5.05
CA LYS A 92 25.43 -9.16 -4.36
C LYS A 92 26.87 -9.55 -4.71
N ASP A 93 27.31 -9.35 -5.95
CA ASP A 93 28.54 -9.96 -6.49
C ASP A 93 29.69 -8.97 -6.77
N LEU A 94 29.78 -7.87 -6.02
CA LEU A 94 30.82 -6.84 -6.19
C LEU A 94 31.91 -6.93 -5.11
N LYS A 95 32.74 -7.98 -5.18
CA LYS A 95 33.79 -8.30 -4.18
C LYS A 95 35.19 -7.81 -4.57
N ARG A 96 35.44 -7.53 -5.85
CA ARG A 96 36.78 -7.21 -6.34
C ARG A 96 37.08 -5.72 -6.13
N PRO A 97 38.35 -5.36 -5.84
CA PRO A 97 38.76 -3.97 -5.68
C PRO A 97 38.45 -3.06 -6.88
N GLY A 98 38.32 -3.62 -8.09
CA GLY A 98 38.00 -2.87 -9.31
C GLY A 98 36.51 -2.85 -9.70
N ASP A 99 35.63 -3.48 -8.91
CA ASP A 99 34.20 -3.46 -9.21
C ASP A 99 33.63 -2.03 -9.09
N PRO A 100 32.57 -1.67 -9.81
CA PRO A 100 32.00 -0.33 -9.71
C PRO A 100 31.39 -0.06 -8.32
N LEU A 101 31.52 1.18 -7.83
CA LEU A 101 30.84 1.62 -6.60
C LEU A 101 29.35 1.91 -6.84
N GLN A 102 28.98 2.17 -8.10
CA GLN A 102 27.62 2.49 -8.51
C GLN A 102 27.27 1.71 -9.79
N VAL A 103 26.07 1.14 -9.81
CA VAL A 103 25.48 0.47 -10.97
C VAL A 103 24.20 1.21 -11.35
N ASP A 104 24.10 1.61 -12.61
CA ASP A 104 22.90 2.31 -13.10
C ASP A 104 21.81 1.30 -13.44
N VAL A 105 20.60 1.51 -12.91
CA VAL A 105 19.39 0.76 -13.22
C VAL A 105 18.52 1.65 -14.11
N PRO A 106 18.34 1.35 -15.40
CA PRO A 106 17.57 2.19 -16.29
C PRO A 106 16.07 2.17 -15.93
N ARG A 107 15.37 3.25 -16.25
CA ARG A 107 13.91 3.29 -16.30
C ARG A 107 13.38 2.18 -17.24
N GLY A 108 12.28 1.55 -16.86
CA GLY A 108 11.69 0.44 -17.62
C GLY A 108 12.39 -0.90 -17.37
N SER A 109 13.20 -1.01 -16.32
CA SER A 109 13.73 -2.30 -15.88
C SER A 109 12.57 -3.15 -15.38
N GLN A 110 12.42 -4.35 -15.95
CA GLN A 110 11.34 -5.26 -15.64
C GLN A 110 11.68 -6.14 -14.44
N VAL A 111 10.72 -6.29 -13.52
CA VAL A 111 10.79 -7.15 -12.35
C VAL A 111 9.53 -7.99 -12.30
N ALA A 112 9.70 -9.30 -12.37
CA ALA A 112 8.60 -10.26 -12.24
C ALA A 112 8.37 -10.61 -10.77
N VAL A 113 7.11 -10.84 -10.41
CA VAL A 113 6.73 -11.39 -9.10
C VAL A 113 6.93 -12.90 -9.14
N ASP A 114 7.69 -13.43 -8.18
CA ASP A 114 7.87 -14.87 -7.98
C ASP A 114 6.86 -15.36 -6.92
N ASP A 115 5.63 -15.61 -7.35
CA ASP A 115 4.55 -16.15 -6.51
C ASP A 115 3.92 -17.37 -7.20
N PRO A 116 3.97 -18.57 -6.59
CA PRO A 116 3.43 -19.79 -7.17
C PRO A 116 1.90 -19.82 -7.29
N ASP A 117 1.18 -18.92 -6.62
CA ASP A 117 -0.28 -18.84 -6.65
C ASP A 117 -0.82 -17.93 -7.77
N LEU A 118 0.05 -17.23 -8.50
CA LEU A 118 -0.33 -16.40 -9.65
C LEU A 118 -0.58 -17.26 -10.90
N ASP A 119 -1.79 -17.15 -11.45
CA ASP A 119 -2.17 -17.81 -12.72
C ASP A 119 -1.41 -17.24 -13.94
N ASP A 120 -1.07 -15.94 -13.91
CA ASP A 120 -0.35 -15.22 -14.96
C ASP A 120 0.84 -14.44 -14.37
N GLU A 121 1.95 -14.35 -15.12
CA GLU A 121 3.13 -13.60 -14.71
C GLU A 121 2.83 -12.10 -14.59
N VAL A 122 3.00 -11.56 -13.38
CA VAL A 122 2.85 -10.13 -13.12
C VAL A 122 4.22 -9.48 -13.20
N VAL A 123 4.39 -8.60 -14.18
CA VAL A 123 5.63 -7.84 -14.40
C VAL A 123 5.41 -6.37 -14.05
N PHE A 124 6.28 -5.85 -13.19
CA PHE A 124 6.41 -4.43 -12.90
C PHE A 124 7.58 -3.83 -13.67
N GLU A 125 7.53 -2.52 -13.89
CA GLU A 125 8.60 -1.75 -14.53
C GLU A 125 9.02 -0.58 -13.64
N THR A 126 10.32 -0.31 -13.58
CA THR A 126 10.82 0.88 -12.88
C THR A 126 10.32 2.16 -13.57
N ASP A 127 9.75 3.07 -12.78
CA ASP A 127 9.16 4.32 -13.27
C ASP A 127 10.21 5.40 -13.58
N ARG A 128 11.39 5.28 -12.96
CA ARG A 128 12.55 6.18 -13.12
C ARG A 128 13.87 5.40 -13.18
N SER A 129 14.92 6.06 -13.67
CA SER A 129 16.27 5.53 -13.62
C SER A 129 16.83 5.70 -12.20
N LEU A 130 17.50 4.67 -11.71
CA LEU A 130 18.00 4.58 -10.34
C LEU A 130 19.51 4.32 -10.37
N ARG A 131 20.19 4.62 -9.26
CA ARG A 131 21.62 4.33 -9.08
C ARG A 131 21.77 3.43 -7.88
N ALA A 132 22.02 2.15 -8.11
CA ALA A 132 22.32 1.22 -7.02
C ALA A 132 23.76 1.48 -6.55
N VAL A 133 23.92 1.89 -5.29
CA VAL A 133 25.23 2.12 -4.68
C VAL A 133 25.66 0.85 -3.96
N ASN A 134 26.91 0.44 -4.14
CA ASN A 134 27.51 -0.66 -3.40
C ASN A 134 27.82 -0.22 -1.97
N ALA A 135 26.76 -0.13 -1.16
CA ALA A 135 26.78 0.28 0.22
C ALA A 135 25.82 -0.57 1.06
N ALA A 136 26.13 -0.71 2.35
CA ALA A 136 25.22 -1.29 3.34
C ALA A 136 25.17 -0.40 4.58
N VAL A 137 24.11 -0.52 5.39
CA VAL A 137 24.01 0.19 6.66
C VAL A 137 25.00 -0.40 7.65
N GLY A 138 26.07 0.31 8.03
CA GLY A 138 27.04 -0.21 8.97
C GLY A 138 26.59 -0.11 10.43
N LEU A 139 26.15 1.08 10.81
CA LEU A 139 25.87 1.43 12.19
C LEU A 139 24.69 2.38 12.24
N SER A 140 23.67 2.04 13.01
CA SER A 140 22.56 2.91 13.36
C SER A 140 22.60 3.17 14.85
N LEU A 141 22.52 4.43 15.23
CA LEU A 141 22.59 4.93 16.60
C LEU A 141 21.29 5.65 16.94
N VAL A 142 20.73 5.29 18.10
CA VAL A 142 19.55 5.94 18.68
C VAL A 142 19.91 6.61 20.01
N PRO A 143 19.25 7.71 20.37
CA PRO A 143 19.46 8.37 21.64
C PRO A 143 18.83 7.56 22.77
N LEU A 144 19.64 7.19 23.76
CA LEU A 144 19.20 6.52 24.98
C LEU A 144 18.77 7.55 26.03
N GLY A 145 17.51 7.47 26.44
CA GLY A 145 16.94 8.34 27.49
C GLY A 145 16.53 9.75 27.03
N GLY A 146 16.08 10.57 27.98
CA GLY A 146 15.47 11.88 27.73
C GLY A 146 16.42 12.97 27.18
N SER A 147 17.73 12.84 27.43
CA SER A 147 18.72 13.91 27.26
C SER A 147 19.48 13.88 25.93
N GLY A 148 19.38 12.81 25.13
CA GLY A 148 20.07 12.70 23.84
C GLY A 148 21.60 12.59 23.88
N SER A 149 22.23 12.58 25.06
CA SER A 149 23.70 12.54 25.19
C SER A 149 24.32 11.14 25.17
N VAL A 150 23.51 10.10 25.36
CA VAL A 150 23.96 8.71 25.36
C VAL A 150 23.40 8.03 24.11
N TRP A 151 24.25 7.33 23.37
CA TRP A 151 23.89 6.68 22.12
C TRP A 151 23.93 5.17 22.26
N GLN A 152 22.94 4.48 21.74
CA GLN A 152 22.88 3.03 21.69
C GLN A 152 22.93 2.56 20.23
N PRO A 153 23.85 1.63 19.88
CA PRO A 153 23.82 0.97 18.58
C PRO A 153 22.63 0.01 18.50
N VAL A 154 21.85 0.12 17.43
CA VAL A 154 20.73 -0.78 17.12
C VAL A 154 21.06 -1.76 16.00
N THR A 155 22.18 -1.54 15.31
CA THR A 155 22.72 -2.46 14.32
C THR A 155 24.14 -2.87 14.66
N ARG A 156 24.53 -4.01 14.13
CA ARG A 156 25.91 -4.48 14.09
C ARG A 156 26.25 -4.94 12.68
N PHE A 157 27.34 -4.42 12.13
CA PHE A 157 27.89 -4.91 10.87
C PHE A 157 28.88 -6.04 11.13
N ASP A 158 28.70 -7.19 10.48
CA ASP A 158 29.66 -8.30 10.54
C ASP A 158 30.81 -8.02 9.57
N ASN A 159 31.98 -7.67 10.12
CA ASN A 159 33.17 -7.39 9.30
C ASN A 159 34.00 -8.65 8.96
N GLU A 160 33.61 -9.84 9.38
CA GLU A 160 34.40 -11.07 9.13
C GLU A 160 33.61 -12.09 8.33
N GLY A 161 32.36 -12.35 8.71
CA GLY A 161 31.54 -13.42 8.14
C GLY A 161 30.68 -12.98 6.95
N SER A 162 29.40 -12.72 7.20
CA SER A 162 28.38 -12.49 6.15
C SER A 162 28.60 -11.19 5.37
N LYS A 163 29.28 -10.21 5.98
CA LYS A 163 29.40 -8.82 5.46
C LYS A 163 28.04 -8.15 5.28
N ASP A 164 27.06 -8.57 6.08
CA ASP A 164 25.72 -8.02 6.13
C ASP A 164 25.48 -7.35 7.50
N THR A 165 24.38 -6.59 7.57
CA THR A 165 23.99 -5.83 8.76
C THR A 165 22.95 -6.60 9.55
N GLU A 166 23.24 -6.83 10.83
CA GLU A 166 22.30 -7.44 11.75
C GLU A 166 21.60 -6.35 12.57
N TRP A 167 20.27 -6.41 12.63
CA TRP A 167 19.45 -5.59 13.53
C TRP A 167 19.37 -6.27 14.89
N LEU A 168 19.81 -5.56 15.94
CA LEU A 168 19.98 -6.15 17.27
C LEU A 168 18.66 -6.26 18.04
N HIS A 169 17.75 -5.31 17.85
CA HIS A 169 16.44 -5.23 18.49
C HIS A 169 15.56 -4.19 17.80
N ALA A 170 14.26 -4.19 18.08
CA ALA A 170 13.37 -3.09 17.72
C ALA A 170 13.77 -1.80 18.45
N PHE A 171 13.51 -0.64 17.85
CA PHE A 171 13.90 0.65 18.41
C PHE A 171 12.96 1.77 17.96
N HIS A 172 12.91 2.84 18.75
CA HIS A 172 12.29 4.10 18.36
C HIS A 172 13.38 5.04 17.83
N PRO A 173 13.34 5.45 16.53
CA PRO A 173 14.41 6.27 15.94
C PRO A 173 14.71 7.56 16.71
N PHE A 174 13.67 8.19 17.27
CA PHE A 174 13.77 9.45 18.02
C PHE A 174 13.64 9.27 19.55
N GLY A 175 13.68 8.02 20.03
CA GLY A 175 13.44 7.65 21.42
C GLY A 175 11.96 7.41 21.74
N GLU A 176 11.69 6.86 22.93
CA GLU A 176 10.34 6.44 23.38
C GLU A 176 9.37 7.61 23.64
N THR A 177 9.88 8.84 23.69
CA THR A 177 9.08 10.04 23.98
C THR A 177 9.21 11.02 22.84
N GLU A 178 8.07 11.42 22.27
CA GLU A 178 8.00 12.43 21.22
C GLU A 178 8.53 13.78 21.72
N ALA A 179 9.71 14.17 21.26
CA ALA A 179 10.37 15.40 21.67
C ALA A 179 11.16 16.03 20.52
N VAL A 180 11.09 17.36 20.41
CA VAL A 180 11.85 18.13 19.42
C VAL A 180 13.35 18.10 19.75
N GLY A 181 14.19 18.00 18.72
CA GLY A 181 15.65 18.01 18.85
C GLY A 181 16.28 16.63 19.07
N ARG A 182 15.49 15.56 18.96
CA ARG A 182 16.01 14.19 18.91
C ARG A 182 16.63 13.90 17.55
N GLN A 183 17.70 13.11 17.57
CA GLN A 183 18.52 12.82 16.41
C GLN A 183 18.60 11.31 16.24
N PHE A 184 18.45 10.85 14.99
CA PHE A 184 18.73 9.48 14.58
C PHE A 184 19.91 9.53 13.62
N ILE A 185 20.90 8.67 13.83
CA ILE A 185 22.12 8.69 13.03
C ILE A 185 22.36 7.29 12.50
N PHE A 186 22.60 7.20 11.20
CA PHE A 186 23.03 5.98 10.57
C PHE A 186 24.25 6.24 9.68
N ALA A 187 25.11 5.24 9.58
CA ALA A 187 26.33 5.25 8.80
C ALA A 187 26.24 4.19 7.71
N LEU A 188 26.75 4.52 6.53
CA LEU A 188 26.85 3.60 5.40
C LEU A 188 28.30 3.12 5.27
N VAL A 189 28.46 1.82 5.07
CA VAL A 189 29.74 1.19 4.71
C VAL A 189 29.76 1.03 3.20
N LEU A 190 30.74 1.65 2.54
CA LEU A 190 30.96 1.49 1.11
C LEU A 190 31.72 0.19 0.85
N ARG A 191 31.32 -0.53 -0.21
CA ARG A 191 31.86 -1.83 -0.60
C ARG A 191 31.93 -2.83 0.57
N PRO A 192 30.82 -3.12 1.25
CA PRO A 192 30.79 -3.97 2.44
C PRO A 192 31.43 -5.36 2.19
N LYS A 193 31.34 -5.87 0.96
CA LYS A 193 31.83 -7.20 0.57
C LYS A 193 33.24 -7.21 -0.04
N ALA A 194 33.91 -6.06 -0.14
CA ALA A 194 35.26 -5.99 -0.71
C ALA A 194 36.32 -6.26 0.37
N GLU A 195 37.33 -7.05 0.04
CA GLU A 195 38.49 -7.32 0.90
C GLU A 195 39.55 -6.24 0.71
N ILE A 196 39.27 -5.02 1.20
CA ILE A 196 40.18 -3.86 1.08
C ILE A 196 40.61 -3.42 2.48
N ALA A 197 41.93 -3.33 2.71
CA ALA A 197 42.50 -2.98 4.01
C ALA A 197 42.23 -1.53 4.45
N THR A 198 42.16 -0.60 3.49
CA THR A 198 41.83 0.82 3.71
C THR A 198 40.98 1.32 2.54
N PRO A 199 39.65 1.36 2.69
CA PRO A 199 38.79 1.96 1.68
C PRO A 199 39.04 3.47 1.64
N GLU A 200 39.61 3.97 0.54
CA GLU A 200 39.68 5.41 0.24
C GLU A 200 38.43 5.91 -0.51
N ASP A 201 37.44 5.02 -0.67
CA ASP A 201 36.19 5.32 -1.36
C ASP A 201 35.45 6.46 -0.67
N ARG A 202 35.01 7.41 -1.48
CA ARG A 202 34.12 8.48 -1.07
C ARG A 202 32.74 8.20 -1.62
N MET A 203 31.72 8.65 -0.89
CA MET A 203 30.35 8.61 -1.39
C MET A 203 30.28 9.28 -2.77
N PRO A 204 29.70 8.63 -3.79
CA PRO A 204 29.61 9.22 -5.12
C PRO A 204 28.79 10.51 -5.08
N VAL A 205 29.18 11.48 -5.90
CA VAL A 205 28.45 12.74 -6.05
C VAL A 205 27.16 12.48 -6.83
N GLY A 206 26.02 12.84 -6.26
CA GLY A 206 24.72 12.71 -6.92
C GLY A 206 23.56 12.58 -5.94
N PRO A 207 22.33 12.38 -6.45
CA PRO A 207 21.19 12.07 -5.61
C PRO A 207 21.35 10.68 -4.99
N LEU A 208 20.92 10.55 -3.74
CA LEU A 208 20.81 9.28 -3.01
C LEU A 208 19.33 9.07 -2.69
N ASP A 209 18.75 8.01 -3.21
CA ASP A 209 17.43 7.56 -2.81
C ASP A 209 17.57 6.70 -1.55
N LEU A 210 16.96 7.15 -0.46
CA LEU A 210 16.85 6.38 0.78
C LEU A 210 15.39 5.98 0.98
N TYR A 211 15.18 4.69 1.18
CA TYR A 211 13.88 4.13 1.50
C TYR A 211 13.94 3.55 2.91
N VAL A 212 12.96 3.91 3.73
CA VAL A 212 12.82 3.39 5.09
C VAL A 212 11.42 2.80 5.20
N GLU A 213 11.38 1.48 5.27
CA GLU A 213 10.16 0.76 5.62
C GLU A 213 10.19 0.49 7.12
N ALA A 214 9.31 1.16 7.87
CA ALA A 214 8.98 0.67 9.20
C ALA A 214 8.07 -0.53 9.04
N ALA A 215 8.66 -1.73 9.09
CA ALA A 215 7.90 -2.95 9.29
C ALA A 215 7.00 -2.76 10.52
N GLN A 216 5.71 -3.09 10.35
CA GLN A 216 4.63 -2.97 11.34
C GLN A 216 5.16 -3.08 12.77
N VAL A 217 5.27 -1.95 13.45
CA VAL A 217 5.49 -1.96 14.89
C VAL A 217 4.19 -2.46 15.48
N PHE A 218 4.23 -3.68 16.00
CA PHE A 218 3.18 -4.22 16.86
C PHE A 218 3.15 -3.37 18.13
N ASP A 219 2.44 -2.24 18.09
CA ASP A 219 2.18 -1.48 19.29
C ASP A 219 1.36 -2.36 20.24
N THR A 220 1.82 -2.53 21.47
CA THR A 220 1.00 -3.13 22.51
C THR A 220 0.07 -2.08 23.07
N ASP A 221 -1.22 -2.38 23.19
CA ASP A 221 -2.14 -1.49 23.86
C ASP A 221 -1.79 -1.32 25.36
N THR A 222 -2.52 -0.45 26.06
CA THR A 222 -2.34 -0.24 27.51
C THR A 222 -2.58 -1.49 28.37
N GLN A 223 -3.03 -2.60 27.78
CA GLN A 223 -3.29 -3.90 28.40
C GLN A 223 -2.26 -4.96 27.97
N GLY A 224 -1.30 -4.62 27.10
CA GLY A 224 -0.25 -5.51 26.64
C GLY A 224 -0.63 -6.39 25.45
N GLU A 225 -1.79 -6.17 24.82
CA GLU A 225 -2.22 -6.91 23.64
C GLU A 225 -1.61 -6.30 22.38
N VAL A 226 -1.08 -7.16 21.52
CA VAL A 226 -0.45 -6.78 20.25
C VAL A 226 -1.50 -6.23 19.30
N ILE A 227 -1.41 -4.94 18.97
CA ILE A 227 -2.17 -4.32 17.91
C ILE A 227 -1.44 -4.64 16.60
N GLU A 228 -2.10 -5.35 15.67
CA GLU A 228 -1.66 -5.40 14.27
C GLU A 228 -1.74 -3.97 13.70
N GLY A 229 -0.60 -3.27 13.65
CA GLY A 229 -0.45 -2.01 12.94
C GLY A 229 -0.53 -2.21 11.43
N PRO A 230 -1.00 -1.22 10.65
CA PRO A 230 -1.53 -1.47 9.31
C PRO A 230 -0.44 -1.83 8.31
N GLU A 231 -0.72 -2.82 7.45
CA GLU A 231 -0.20 -2.85 6.08
C GLU A 231 -0.53 -1.48 5.46
N MET A 232 0.50 -0.72 5.08
CA MET A 232 0.43 0.54 4.31
C MET A 232 -0.98 1.13 4.12
N THR A 233 -1.42 1.96 5.06
CA THR A 233 -2.63 2.77 4.86
C THR A 233 -2.24 4.13 4.31
N ILE A 234 -2.13 4.25 2.98
CA ILE A 234 -2.53 5.50 2.33
C ILE A 234 -4.06 5.55 2.39
N ALA A 235 -4.61 6.15 3.43
CA ALA A 235 -6.02 6.52 3.48
C ALA A 235 -6.17 8.03 3.60
N GLY A 236 -6.35 8.69 2.45
CA GLY A 236 -7.01 9.99 2.37
C GLY A 236 -6.30 11.13 3.10
N PRO A 237 -6.87 12.35 3.07
CA PRO A 237 -6.17 13.52 3.57
C PRO A 237 -5.93 13.34 5.07
N LEU A 238 -4.68 13.51 5.51
CA LEU A 238 -4.30 13.55 6.92
C LEU A 238 -5.37 14.34 7.69
N ALA A 239 -6.18 13.66 8.50
CA ALA A 239 -6.90 14.32 9.56
C ALA A 239 -5.83 14.84 10.50
N ALA A 240 -5.52 16.14 10.36
CA ALA A 240 -4.51 16.83 11.14
C ALA A 240 -4.71 16.52 12.62
N LEU A 241 -3.81 15.71 13.19
CA LEU A 241 -3.65 15.60 14.63
C LEU A 241 -3.36 17.02 15.16
N PRO A 242 -3.91 17.41 16.33
CA PRO A 242 -3.72 18.75 16.85
C PRO A 242 -2.26 18.92 17.32
N GLY A 243 -1.47 19.60 16.51
CA GLY A 243 -0.05 19.91 16.76
C GLY A 243 0.59 20.33 15.44
N THR A 244 1.54 21.26 15.46
CA THR A 244 2.31 21.55 14.23
C THR A 244 3.41 20.50 14.13
N PRO A 245 3.36 19.55 13.18
CA PRO A 245 4.44 18.59 12.98
C PRO A 245 5.75 19.35 12.75
N SER A 246 6.80 19.03 13.53
CA SER A 246 8.14 19.53 13.24
C SER A 246 8.78 18.64 12.17
N PRO A 247 9.23 19.20 11.04
CA PRO A 247 9.79 18.40 9.95
C PRO A 247 11.13 17.77 10.36
N VAL A 248 11.42 16.59 9.81
CA VAL A 248 12.73 15.94 9.98
C VAL A 248 13.77 16.73 9.19
N HIS A 249 14.87 17.09 9.85
CA HIS A 249 16.01 17.74 9.19
C HIS A 249 17.08 16.71 8.87
N TRP A 250 17.45 16.63 7.59
CA TRP A 250 18.46 15.69 7.11
C TRP A 250 19.81 16.40 6.97
N GLU A 251 20.84 15.82 7.57
CA GLU A 251 22.22 16.30 7.47
C GLU A 251 23.13 15.13 7.10
N VAL A 252 24.19 15.42 6.34
CA VAL A 252 25.26 14.46 6.03
C VAL A 252 26.57 14.96 6.59
N TYR A 253 27.34 14.06 7.20
CA TYR A 253 28.69 14.39 7.62
C TYR A 253 29.66 14.26 6.45
N ALA A 254 30.17 15.39 5.96
CA ALA A 254 31.08 15.46 4.81
C ALA A 254 32.57 15.38 5.20
N GLY A 255 32.89 15.19 6.49
CA GLY A 255 34.25 15.16 7.01
C GLY A 255 34.71 16.52 7.57
N GLY A 256 35.47 16.46 8.68
CA GLY A 256 36.25 17.58 9.23
C GLY A 256 37.76 17.35 9.05
N GLU A 257 38.60 18.29 9.56
CA GLU A 257 40.07 18.14 9.55
C GLU A 257 40.51 16.77 10.08
N SER A 258 41.59 16.22 9.50
CA SER A 258 42.12 14.88 9.75
C SER A 258 42.14 14.50 11.24
N GLY A 259 41.15 13.71 11.67
CA GLY A 259 40.95 13.28 13.04
C GLY A 259 39.83 12.22 13.14
N PRO A 260 39.71 11.52 14.27
CA PRO A 260 38.63 10.57 14.49
C PRO A 260 37.28 11.28 14.48
N PHE A 261 36.28 10.66 13.83
CA PHE A 261 34.90 11.16 13.80
C PHE A 261 34.36 11.33 15.23
N THR A 262 33.78 12.50 15.51
CA THR A 262 33.02 12.75 16.74
C THR A 262 31.63 13.26 16.39
N LEU A 263 30.62 12.68 17.03
CA LEU A 263 29.21 13.04 16.83
C LEU A 263 28.93 14.53 17.11
N ASP A 264 29.64 15.12 18.08
CA ASP A 264 29.46 16.51 18.51
C ASP A 264 30.20 17.55 17.64
N ALA A 265 30.98 17.11 16.64
CA ALA A 265 31.71 18.03 15.77
C ALA A 265 30.78 18.75 14.80
N LYS A 266 30.31 19.93 15.20
CA LYS A 266 29.53 20.85 14.34
C LYS A 266 30.21 21.21 13.00
N PRO A 267 31.54 21.44 12.90
CA PRO A 267 32.16 21.61 11.58
C PRO A 267 32.27 20.25 10.89
N GLY A 268 31.33 19.95 10.00
CA GLY A 268 31.35 18.74 9.18
C GLY A 268 29.97 18.27 8.72
N TRP A 269 28.92 18.62 9.46
CA TRP A 269 27.53 18.35 9.06
C TRP A 269 27.05 19.40 8.06
N VAL A 270 26.49 18.93 6.94
CA VAL A 270 25.96 19.75 5.87
C VAL A 270 24.49 19.36 5.65
N PRO A 271 23.56 20.32 5.60
CA PRO A 271 22.16 20.02 5.34
C PRO A 271 21.97 19.42 3.94
N LEU A 272 21.13 18.39 3.84
CA LEU A 272 20.76 17.77 2.58
C LEU A 272 19.58 18.50 1.95
N ASN A 273 19.66 18.76 0.65
CA ASN A 273 18.53 19.25 -0.13
C ASN A 273 17.69 18.05 -0.57
N LEU A 274 16.52 17.87 0.05
CA LEU A 274 15.58 16.81 -0.29
C LEU A 274 14.81 17.19 -1.56
N THR A 275 14.78 16.28 -2.53
CA THR A 275 13.97 16.44 -3.75
C THR A 275 12.55 15.88 -3.59
N LEU A 276 12.38 14.92 -2.69
CA LEU A 276 11.12 14.30 -2.31
C LEU A 276 11.29 13.86 -0.85
N ASP A 277 10.32 14.19 0.01
CA ASP A 277 10.26 13.74 1.39
C ASP A 277 8.84 13.26 1.68
N GLU A 278 8.67 11.95 1.80
CA GLU A 278 7.40 11.30 2.19
C GLU A 278 7.41 10.91 3.68
N THR A 279 8.45 11.33 4.42
CA THR A 279 8.64 11.06 5.85
C THR A 279 7.71 11.90 6.73
N GLU A 280 6.76 12.68 6.15
CA GLU A 280 5.75 13.44 6.90
C GLU A 280 4.94 12.56 7.88
N ALA A 281 4.94 11.24 7.71
CA ALA A 281 4.37 10.27 8.64
C ALA A 281 5.12 10.10 9.98
N TYR A 282 6.37 10.57 10.11
CA TYR A 282 7.17 10.49 11.35
C TYR A 282 7.13 11.76 12.19
N ALA A 283 6.28 12.71 11.86
CA ALA A 283 6.23 13.95 12.59
C ALA A 283 5.73 13.71 14.02
N ALA A 284 6.63 13.90 14.99
CA ALA A 284 6.30 13.96 16.40
C ALA A 284 5.22 15.05 16.62
N VAL A 285 4.06 14.63 17.12
CA VAL A 285 2.94 15.49 17.44
C VAL A 285 3.19 16.00 18.86
N VAL A 286 3.75 17.21 18.95
CA VAL A 286 3.84 17.90 20.24
C VAL A 286 2.44 18.39 20.62
N SER A 287 1.83 17.76 21.62
CA SER A 287 0.64 18.26 22.33
C SER A 287 0.99 19.28 23.40
#